data_AF-C7LJN4-F1
#
_entry.id   AF-C7LJN4-F1
#
_cell.length_a   1.000
_cell.length_b   1.000
_cell.length_c   1.000
_cell.angle_alpha   90.00
_cell.angle_beta   90.00
_cell.angle_gamma   90.00
#
_symmetry.space_group_name_H-M   'P 1'
#
loop_
_entity.id
_entity.type
_entity.pdbx_description
1 polymer ?
#
loop_
_entity_poly.entity_id
_entity_poly.type
_entity_poly.pdbx_seq_one_letter_code
_entity_poly.pdbx_strand_id
1 'polypeptide(L)'
;MKRGEIWTVGGGKDRAGKPRPAVIVQDDRFDATGSITICAFTTNETNVPLFRLAVEPNERNGLRSVCRLMVDKITTAPKSMMAVQVGRNPPGHS
;
A
#
# COMPACT_ATOMS: atom_id res chain seq x y z
N MET A 1 -0.92 -4.55 -11.83
CA MET A 1 -0.40 -4.67 -10.46
C MET A 1 1.08 -4.94 -10.54
N LYS A 2 1.87 -3.88 -10.43
CA LYS A 2 3.34 -3.88 -10.52
C LYS A 2 3.95 -3.29 -9.26
N ARG A 3 5.21 -3.65 -8.99
CA ARG A 3 5.96 -3.18 -7.84
C ARG A 3 5.99 -1.65 -7.78
N GLY A 4 5.69 -1.11 -6.60
CA GLY A 4 5.64 0.32 -6.33
C GLY A 4 4.31 0.98 -6.70
N GLU A 5 3.39 0.33 -7.42
CA GLU A 5 2.04 0.87 -7.59
C GLU A 5 1.32 0.93 -6.24
N ILE A 6 0.53 1.99 -6.05
CA ILE A 6 -0.31 2.19 -4.88
C ILE A 6 -1.75 1.91 -5.29
N TRP A 7 -2.40 1.01 -4.56
CA TRP A 7 -3.76 0.55 -4.79
C TRP A 7 -4.61 0.72 -3.54
N THR A 8 -5.91 0.96 -3.69
CA THR A 8 -6.84 0.80 -2.59
C THR A 8 -7.12 -0.67 -2.34
N VAL A 9 -7.12 -1.04 -1.06
CA VAL A 9 -7.36 -2.39 -0.56
C VAL A 9 -8.62 -2.36 0.31
N GLY A 10 -9.60 -3.17 -0.06
CA GLY A 10 -10.89 -3.28 0.62
C GLY A 10 -11.80 -4.26 -0.13
N GLY A 11 -12.56 -5.08 0.61
CA GLY A 11 -13.48 -6.06 0.00
C GLY A 11 -13.34 -7.51 0.43
N GLY A 12 -12.76 -7.82 1.61
CA GLY A 12 -12.94 -9.13 2.25
C GLY A 12 -14.10 -9.07 3.26
N LYS A 13 -14.87 -10.17 3.40
CA LYS A 13 -16.05 -10.29 4.29
C LYS A 13 -15.83 -9.79 5.73
N ASP A 14 -14.58 -9.70 6.20
CA ASP A 14 -14.24 -9.42 7.61
C ASP A 14 -13.71 -8.01 7.91
N ARG A 15 -13.69 -7.07 6.94
CA ARG A 15 -13.24 -5.69 7.22
C ARG A 15 -14.19 -4.65 6.62
N ALA A 16 -15.29 -4.40 7.33
CA ALA A 16 -16.13 -3.23 7.17
C ALA A 16 -15.31 -1.96 7.50
N GLY A 17 -14.60 -1.42 6.51
CA GLY A 17 -13.80 -0.21 6.66
C GLY A 17 -13.55 0.46 5.33
N LYS A 18 -13.36 1.79 5.36
CA LYS A 18 -13.00 2.58 4.17
C LYS A 18 -11.79 1.94 3.46
N PRO A 19 -11.79 1.85 2.12
CA PRO A 19 -10.67 1.32 1.37
C PRO A 19 -9.36 2.01 1.78
N ARG A 20 -8.32 1.23 2.09
CA ARG A 20 -7.04 1.75 2.57
C ARG A 20 -6.00 1.67 1.45
N PRO A 21 -5.24 2.74 1.19
CA PRO A 21 -4.15 2.64 0.23
C PRO A 21 -3.06 1.69 0.74
N ALA A 22 -2.44 0.96 -0.18
CA ALA A 22 -1.28 0.12 0.07
C ALA A 22 -0.36 0.12 -1.16
N VAL A 23 0.95 0.01 -0.94
CA VAL A 23 1.93 -0.14 -2.02
C VAL A 23 2.22 -1.61 -2.28
N ILE A 24 2.32 -2.00 -3.54
CA ILE A 24 2.76 -3.34 -3.93
C ILE A 24 4.26 -3.45 -3.72
N VAL A 25 4.68 -4.42 -2.91
CA VAL A 25 6.10 -4.71 -2.65
C VAL A 25 6.58 -5.98 -3.35
N GLN A 26 5.66 -6.82 -3.82
CA GLN A 26 5.93 -8.01 -4.61
C GLN A 26 6.68 -7.68 -5.90
N ASP A 27 7.69 -8.48 -6.22
CA ASP A 27 8.44 -8.36 -7.48
C ASP A 27 7.56 -8.74 -8.68
N ASP A 28 7.76 -8.05 -9.79
CA ASP A 28 6.94 -8.21 -11.00
C ASP A 28 7.06 -9.62 -11.61
N ARG A 29 8.13 -10.36 -11.30
CA ARG A 29 8.31 -11.76 -11.73
C ARG A 29 7.29 -12.73 -11.14
N PHE A 30 6.59 -12.34 -10.07
CA PHE A 30 5.55 -13.14 -9.44
C PHE A 30 4.14 -12.67 -9.84
N ASP A 31 3.99 -11.92 -10.93
CA ASP A 31 2.67 -11.40 -11.34
C ASP A 31 1.67 -12.48 -11.79
N ALA A 32 2.10 -13.72 -12.02
CA ALA A 32 1.21 -14.85 -12.30
C ALA A 32 0.46 -15.38 -11.05
N THR A 33 0.84 -15.00 -9.83
CA THR A 33 0.18 -15.50 -8.60
C THR A 33 -1.23 -14.94 -8.41
N GLY A 34 -2.14 -15.71 -7.82
CA GLY A 34 -3.49 -15.22 -7.45
C GLY A 34 -3.51 -14.23 -6.27
N SER A 35 -2.40 -14.15 -5.54
CA SER A 35 -2.19 -13.24 -4.42
C SER A 35 -1.14 -12.16 -4.75
N ILE A 36 -1.10 -11.13 -3.92
CA ILE A 36 -0.14 -10.03 -4.02
C ILE A 36 0.32 -9.57 -2.63
N THR A 37 1.62 -9.36 -2.49
CA THR A 37 2.24 -8.83 -1.26
C THR A 37 2.26 -7.30 -1.27
N ILE A 38 1.69 -6.70 -0.22
CA ILE A 38 1.46 -5.27 -0.08
C ILE A 38 1.96 -4.75 1.27
N CYS A 39 2.22 -3.44 1.33
CA CYS A 39 2.48 -2.71 2.56
C CYS A 39 1.47 -1.57 2.70
N ALA A 40 0.69 -1.58 3.78
CA ALA A 40 -0.43 -0.67 3.96
C ALA A 40 0.01 0.72 4.47
N PHE A 41 -0.76 1.74 4.08
CA PHE A 41 -0.65 3.08 4.64
C PHE A 41 -1.61 3.27 5.83
N THR A 42 -1.19 4.12 6.77
CA THR A 42 -2.06 4.60 7.85
C THR A 42 -1.89 6.11 8.05
N THR A 43 -2.98 6.80 8.36
CA THR A 43 -2.93 8.20 8.82
C THR A 43 -2.71 8.29 10.33
N ASN A 44 -2.76 7.16 11.06
CA ASN A 44 -2.51 7.14 12.50
C ASN A 44 -1.08 7.59 12.80
N GLU A 45 -0.97 8.60 13.67
CA GLU A 45 0.29 9.21 14.09
C GLU A 45 1.04 8.46 15.17
N THR A 46 0.52 7.33 15.65
CA THR A 46 1.17 6.50 16.67
C THR A 46 2.63 6.26 16.29
N ASN A 47 3.51 6.85 17.08
CA ASN A 47 4.90 7.06 16.74
C ASN A 47 5.67 5.74 16.92
N VAL A 48 5.87 5.01 15.82
CA VAL A 48 6.80 3.87 15.75
C VAL A 48 7.82 4.18 14.64
N PRO A 49 8.72 5.15 14.86
CA PRO A 49 9.49 5.79 13.80
C PRO A 49 10.44 4.84 13.07
N LEU A 50 10.92 3.77 13.72
CA LEU A 50 11.82 2.78 13.11
C LEU A 50 11.21 2.04 11.91
N PHE A 51 9.89 1.85 11.91
CA PHE A 51 9.20 1.00 10.93
C PHE A 51 8.07 1.71 10.19
N ARG A 52 7.92 3.02 10.37
CA ARG A 52 6.83 3.80 9.79
C ARG A 52 7.34 5.02 9.06
N LEU A 53 7.61 4.82 7.78
CA LEU A 53 8.11 5.87 6.89
C LEU A 53 6.98 6.86 6.58
N ALA A 54 7.18 8.13 6.91
CA ALA A 54 6.26 9.19 6.50
C ALA A 54 6.31 9.38 4.99
N VAL A 55 5.15 9.55 4.36
CA VAL A 55 5.00 9.81 2.93
C VAL A 55 4.06 11.00 2.76
N GLU A 56 4.60 12.08 2.21
CA GLU A 56 3.85 13.28 1.86
C GLU A 56 2.95 13.03 0.64
N PRO A 57 1.72 13.57 0.62
CA PRO A 57 0.85 13.47 -0.54
C PRO A 57 1.39 14.26 -1.72
N ASN A 58 1.30 13.69 -2.92
CA ASN A 58 1.59 14.39 -4.17
C ASN A 58 0.78 13.79 -5.34
N GLU A 59 0.82 14.46 -6.48
CA GLU A 59 0.09 14.05 -7.68
C GLU A 59 0.45 12.63 -8.16
N ARG A 60 1.70 12.19 -7.94
CA ARG A 60 2.19 10.89 -8.39
C ARG A 60 1.72 9.73 -7.50
N ASN A 61 1.68 9.92 -6.18
CA ASN A 61 1.30 8.88 -5.23
C ASN A 61 -0.21 8.84 -4.95
N GLY A 62 -0.94 9.91 -5.27
CA GLY A 62 -2.40 9.99 -5.15
C GLY A 62 -2.92 9.96 -3.71
N LEU A 63 -2.03 10.13 -2.72
CA LEU A 63 -2.43 10.26 -1.32
C LEU A 63 -3.10 11.61 -1.08
N ARG A 64 -4.05 11.67 -0.15
CA ARG A 64 -4.85 12.88 0.17
C ARG A 64 -4.39 13.59 1.44
N SER A 65 -3.52 12.97 2.20
CA SER A 65 -2.98 13.46 3.47
C SER A 65 -1.65 12.76 3.73
N VAL A 66 -0.85 13.31 4.64
CA VAL A 66 0.35 12.63 5.14
C VAL A 66 -0.06 11.24 5.65
N CYS A 67 0.67 10.23 5.19
CA CYS A 67 0.47 8.85 5.60
C CYS A 67 1.79 8.25 6.06
N ARG A 68 1.71 7.16 6.80
CA ARG A 68 2.85 6.34 7.19
C ARG A 68 2.74 4.97 6.55
N LEU A 69 3.80 4.55 5.87
CA LEU A 69 3.94 3.21 5.34
C LEU A 69 4.30 2.26 6.49
N MET A 70 3.44 1.28 6.77
CA MET A 70 3.60 0.35 7.90
C MET A 70 4.52 -0.81 7.54
N VAL A 71 5.84 -0.58 7.45
CA VAL A 71 6.78 -1.65 7.03
C VAL A 71 6.87 -2.78 8.05
N ASP A 72 6.39 -2.56 9.28
CA ASP A 72 6.14 -3.58 10.30
C ASP A 72 4.98 -4.54 9.98
N LYS A 73 4.12 -4.21 9.01
CA LYS A 73 2.89 -4.95 8.69
C LYS A 73 2.72 -5.20 7.19
N ILE A 74 3.70 -5.90 6.60
CA ILE A 74 3.59 -6.42 5.24
C ILE A 74 2.64 -7.62 5.24
N THR A 75 1.69 -7.65 4.31
CA THR A 75 0.69 -8.73 4.19
C THR A 75 0.54 -9.20 2.76
N THR A 76 0.12 -10.45 2.59
CA THR A 76 -0.27 -11.02 1.29
C THR A 76 -1.78 -11.15 1.24
N ALA A 77 -2.36 -10.75 0.11
CA ALA A 77 -3.80 -10.63 -0.09
C ALA A 77 -4.21 -11.23 -1.45
N PRO A 78 -5.39 -11.85 -1.60
CA PRO A 78 -5.94 -12.12 -2.92
C PRO A 78 -6.00 -10.84 -3.77
N LYS A 79 -5.64 -10.93 -5.06
CA LYS A 79 -5.71 -9.80 -5.98
C LYS A 79 -7.12 -9.22 -6.12
N SER A 80 -8.15 -10.05 -5.91
CA SER A 80 -9.56 -9.63 -5.89
C SER A 80 -9.91 -8.62 -4.80
N MET A 81 -9.07 -8.44 -3.77
CA MET A 81 -9.27 -7.42 -2.74
C MET A 81 -8.68 -6.04 -3.12
N MET A 82 -7.97 -5.96 -4.25
CA MET A 82 -7.45 -4.70 -4.76
C MET A 82 -8.52 -4.05 -5.64
N ALA A 83 -8.85 -2.79 -5.38
CA ALA A 83 -9.95 -2.12 -6.07
C ALA A 83 -9.46 -1.17 -7.16
N VAL A 84 -8.79 -0.08 -6.78
CA VAL A 84 -8.42 0.99 -7.72
C VAL A 84 -6.95 1.36 -7.53
N GLN A 85 -6.22 1.47 -8.64
CA GLN A 85 -4.88 2.07 -8.65
C GLN A 85 -5.00 3.57 -8.40
N VAL A 86 -4.34 4.07 -7.36
CA VAL A 86 -4.38 5.50 -6.98
C VAL A 86 -3.10 6.25 -7.32
N GLY A 87 -1.99 5.53 -7.52
CA GLY A 87 -0.73 6.17 -7.87
C GLY A 87 0.44 5.21 -7.86
N ARG A 88 1.65 5.75 -7.69
CA ARG A 88 2.89 4.98 -7.58
C ARG A 88 3.83 5.65 -6.59
N ASN A 89 4.47 4.85 -5.74
CA ASN A 89 5.55 5.34 -4.90
C ASN A 89 6.73 5.77 -5.80
N PRO A 90 7.35 6.94 -5.56
CA PRO A 90 8.57 7.29 -6.28
C PRO A 90 9.66 6.24 -6.00
N PRO A 91 10.56 5.96 -6.95
CA PRO A 91 11.76 5.19 -6.67
C PRO A 91 12.51 5.91 -5.54
N GLY A 92 12.80 5.21 -4.44
CA GLY A 92 13.62 5.76 -3.37
C GLY A 92 15.01 6.09 -3.92
N HIS A 93 15.52 7.27 -3.60
CA HIS A 93 16.95 7.53 -3.72
C HIS A 93 17.66 6.58 -2.75
N SER A 94 18.38 5.63 -3.34
CA SER A 94 19.42 4.84 -2.68
C SER A 94 20.44 5.75 -2.02
#